data_AF-A0A8T2IH42-F1
#
_entry.id   AF-A0A8T2IH42-F1
#
_cell.length_a   1.000
_cell.length_b   1.000
_cell.length_c   1.000
_cell.angle_alpha   90.00
_cell.angle_beta   90.00
_cell.angle_gamma   90.00
#
_symmetry.space_group_name_H-M   'P 1'
#
loop_
_entity.id
_entity.type
_entity.pdbx_description
1 polymer ?
#
loop_
_entity_poly.entity_id
_entity_poly.type
_entity_poly.pdbx_seq_one_letter_code
_entity_poly.pdbx_strand_id
1 'polypeptide(L)'
;MDGESWGLSYKGTLWHSGTSQKYTEPFYNEGTVIGVHLNLEDGTLMFYRDNQSLGLAFTGLHMVQCPLYPMVSSTAPGTELALGLQLSTLPSLQERCLNILTHSLAHKDLVDFLPLPTALRWKLKNWKET
;
A
#
# COMPACT_ATOMS: atom_id res chain seq x y z
N MET A 1 19.30 -4.84 -0.94
CA MET A 1 18.06 -4.19 -1.40
C MET A 1 18.42 -2.76 -1.76
N ASP A 2 17.89 -2.26 -2.86
CA ASP A 2 18.05 -0.87 -3.29
C ASP A 2 17.20 0.09 -2.42
N GLY A 3 17.13 1.37 -2.80
CA GLY A 3 16.32 2.39 -2.13
C GLY A 3 14.86 2.44 -2.59
N GLU A 4 14.47 1.60 -3.55
CA GLU A 4 13.15 1.66 -4.20
C GLU A 4 12.15 0.67 -3.57
N SER A 5 12.56 -0.03 -2.51
CA SER A 5 11.76 -1.06 -1.87
C SER A 5 11.88 -1.06 -0.35
N TRP A 6 10.80 -1.48 0.31
CA TRP A 6 10.67 -1.58 1.77
C TRP A 6 10.21 -2.99 2.11
N GLY A 7 11.15 -3.84 2.52
CA GLY A 7 10.92 -5.28 2.63
C GLY A 7 11.02 -5.82 4.04
N LEU A 8 10.21 -6.84 4.36
CA LEU A 8 10.38 -7.72 5.51
C LEU A 8 10.94 -9.07 5.01
N SER A 9 12.02 -9.53 5.64
CA SER A 9 12.57 -10.87 5.43
C SER A 9 11.95 -11.88 6.40
N TYR A 10 11.81 -13.14 5.97
CA TYR A 10 11.45 -14.28 6.84
C TYR A 10 12.40 -14.49 8.03
N LYS A 11 13.60 -13.90 7.98
CA LYS A 11 14.55 -13.83 9.11
C LYS A 11 14.17 -12.79 10.17
N GLY A 12 13.04 -12.09 10.01
CA GLY A 12 12.56 -11.07 10.95
C GLY A 12 13.29 -9.72 10.85
N THR A 13 13.94 -9.45 9.71
CA THR A 13 14.72 -8.24 9.46
C THR A 13 14.03 -7.36 8.41
N LEU A 14 13.97 -6.06 8.67
CA LEU A 14 13.55 -5.05 7.68
C LEU A 14 14.72 -4.68 6.79
N TRP A 15 14.45 -4.42 5.51
CA TRP A 15 15.44 -4.02 4.52
C TRP A 15 14.95 -2.82 3.70
N HIS A 16 15.80 -1.80 3.61
CA HIS A 16 15.57 -0.62 2.77
C HIS A 16 16.89 0.14 2.56
N SER A 17 17.17 0.62 1.35
CA SER A 17 18.34 1.47 1.05
C SER A 17 19.67 0.86 1.52
N GLY A 18 19.87 -0.44 1.32
CA GLY A 18 21.07 -1.16 1.77
C GLY A 18 21.21 -1.34 3.29
N THR A 19 20.28 -0.81 4.08
CA THR A 19 20.28 -0.95 5.54
C THR A 19 19.37 -2.09 5.99
N SER A 20 19.67 -2.64 7.17
CA SER A 20 18.87 -3.70 7.77
C SER A 20 18.73 -3.54 9.28
N GLN A 21 17.56 -3.88 9.81
CA GLN A 21 17.28 -3.77 11.24
C GLN A 21 16.41 -4.95 11.70
N LYS A 22 16.70 -5.50 12.90
CA LYS A 22 15.83 -6.50 13.52
C LYS A 22 14.49 -5.88 13.88
N TYR A 23 13.40 -6.56 13.52
CA TYR A 23 12.03 -6.07 13.70
C TYR A 23 11.13 -7.09 14.39
N THR A 24 11.25 -8.37 14.04
CA THR A 24 10.51 -9.46 14.68
C THR A 24 11.42 -10.67 14.84
N GLU A 25 10.96 -11.66 15.59
CA GLU A 25 11.56 -13.00 15.53
C GLU A 25 11.33 -13.63 14.14
N PRO A 26 12.29 -14.43 13.64
CA PRO A 26 12.15 -15.15 12.39
C PRO A 26 10.89 -16.02 12.34
N PHE A 27 10.40 -16.29 11.15
CA PHE A 27 9.27 -17.16 10.91
C PHE A 27 9.60 -18.15 9.79
N TYR A 28 9.76 -19.42 10.19
CA TYR A 28 10.13 -20.53 9.29
C TYR A 28 9.00 -21.54 9.12
N ASN A 29 7.91 -21.36 9.86
CA ASN A 29 6.79 -22.30 9.89
C ASN A 29 6.01 -22.24 8.58
N GLU A 30 5.71 -23.41 8.03
CA GLU A 30 4.75 -23.54 6.93
C GLU A 30 3.39 -22.98 7.36
N GLY A 31 2.70 -22.32 6.43
CA GLY A 31 1.40 -21.72 6.67
C GLY A 31 1.41 -20.39 7.45
N THR A 32 2.59 -19.83 7.76
CA THR A 32 2.68 -18.48 8.34
C THR A 32 1.99 -17.45 7.43
N VAL A 33 1.04 -16.69 7.98
CA VAL A 33 0.34 -15.64 7.22
C VAL A 33 0.96 -14.29 7.55
N ILE A 34 1.50 -13.62 6.53
CA ILE A 34 2.02 -12.25 6.65
C ILE A 34 1.00 -11.27 6.08
N GLY A 35 0.45 -10.43 6.95
CA GLY A 35 -0.36 -9.28 6.56
C GLY A 35 0.52 -8.07 6.28
N VAL A 36 0.17 -7.29 5.26
CA VAL A 36 0.87 -6.06 4.88
C VAL A 36 -0.14 -4.92 4.90
N HIS A 37 0.13 -3.88 5.68
CA HIS A 37 -0.73 -2.70 5.78
C HIS A 37 0.05 -1.45 5.44
N LEU A 38 -0.24 -0.90 4.26
CA LEU A 38 0.27 0.39 3.80
C LEU A 38 -0.80 1.45 4.02
N ASN A 39 -0.49 2.44 4.86
CA ASN A 39 -1.31 3.63 5.05
C ASN A 39 -0.57 4.83 4.46
N LEU A 40 -1.04 5.32 3.31
CA LEU A 40 -0.44 6.46 2.61
C LEU A 40 -0.80 7.82 3.21
N GLU A 41 -1.88 7.91 3.98
CA GLU A 41 -2.26 9.15 4.68
C GLU A 41 -1.25 9.46 5.79
N ASP A 42 -0.95 8.47 6.61
CA ASP A 42 0.08 8.58 7.66
C ASP A 42 1.51 8.31 7.11
N GLY A 43 1.60 7.78 5.88
CA GLY A 43 2.84 7.35 5.25
C GLY A 43 3.55 6.24 6.03
N THR A 44 2.81 5.26 6.55
CA THR A 44 3.34 4.15 7.35
C THR A 44 3.16 2.80 6.66
N LEU A 45 4.09 1.89 6.91
CA LEU A 45 4.00 0.48 6.54
C LEU A 45 4.20 -0.37 7.79
N MET A 46 3.31 -1.33 7.98
CA MET A 46 3.32 -2.27 9.10
C MET A 46 3.04 -3.68 8.60
N PHE A 47 3.64 -4.66 9.27
CA PHE A 47 3.41 -6.07 9.02
C PHE A 47 2.62 -6.72 10.16
N TYR A 48 1.92 -7.78 9.82
CA TYR A 48 1.22 -8.65 10.75
C TYR A 48 1.72 -10.07 10.56
N ARG A 49 1.79 -10.85 11.63
CA ARG A 49 2.02 -12.29 11.57
C ARG A 49 0.86 -12.99 12.25
N ASP A 50 0.16 -13.84 11.51
CA ASP A 50 -0.98 -14.62 12.00
C ASP A 50 -2.01 -13.72 12.74
N ASN A 51 -2.41 -12.63 12.07
CA ASN A 51 -3.30 -11.58 12.57
C ASN A 51 -2.80 -10.77 13.77
N GLN A 52 -1.56 -10.94 14.21
CA GLN A 52 -0.95 -10.11 15.25
C GLN A 52 -0.08 -9.01 14.63
N SER A 53 -0.30 -7.77 15.06
CA SER A 53 0.53 -6.63 14.64
C SER A 53 1.96 -6.80 15.14
N LEU A 54 2.94 -6.54 14.27
CA LEU A 54 4.35 -6.51 14.60
C LEU A 54 4.86 -5.08 14.88
N GLY A 55 3.97 -4.09 14.92
CA GLY A 55 4.29 -2.67 15.12
C GLY A 55 4.74 -1.95 13.83
N LEU A 56 5.11 -0.67 13.93
CA LEU A 56 5.53 0.12 12.77
C LEU A 56 6.84 -0.39 12.18
N ALA A 57 6.87 -0.67 10.87
CA ALA A 57 8.08 -1.09 10.17
C ALA A 57 8.77 0.08 9.47
N PHE A 58 8.01 0.90 8.74
CA PHE A 58 8.54 2.06 8.03
C PHE A 58 7.59 3.26 8.14
N THR A 59 8.16 4.45 7.99
CA THR A 59 7.47 5.74 8.02
C THR A 59 7.96 6.63 6.87
N GLY A 60 7.23 7.70 6.54
CA GLY A 60 7.61 8.63 5.48
C GLY A 60 7.26 8.18 4.07
N LEU A 61 6.45 7.13 3.91
CA LEU A 61 6.07 6.61 2.60
C LEU A 61 5.16 7.56 1.80
N HIS A 62 4.51 8.53 2.45
CA HIS A 62 3.76 9.60 1.78
C HIS A 62 4.67 10.55 0.99
N MET A 63 5.99 10.53 1.24
CA MET A 63 6.97 11.35 0.51
C MET A 63 7.45 10.68 -0.78
N VAL A 64 7.14 9.38 -0.98
CA VAL A 64 7.54 8.65 -2.18
C VAL A 64 6.67 9.13 -3.34
N GLN A 65 7.31 9.64 -4.38
CA GLN A 65 6.63 10.22 -5.54
C GLN A 65 6.22 9.18 -6.59
N CYS A 66 6.83 8.00 -6.54
CA CYS A 66 6.53 6.89 -7.43
C CYS A 66 5.43 6.01 -6.84
N PRO A 67 4.57 5.41 -7.68
CA PRO A 67 3.56 4.47 -7.22
C PRO A 67 4.21 3.26 -6.54
N LEU A 68 3.66 2.88 -5.39
CA LEU A 68 4.10 1.71 -4.63
C LEU A 68 3.26 0.48 -5.01
N TYR A 69 3.94 -0.65 -5.23
CA TYR A 69 3.30 -1.90 -5.58
C TYR A 69 3.60 -2.99 -4.55
N PRO A 70 2.62 -3.85 -4.20
CA PRO A 70 2.91 -5.03 -3.40
C PRO A 70 3.86 -5.95 -4.17
N MET A 71 4.91 -6.40 -3.50
CA MET A 71 5.90 -7.32 -4.07
C MET A 71 6.24 -8.39 -3.05
N VAL A 72 6.42 -9.62 -3.54
CA VAL A 72 7.04 -10.69 -2.78
C VAL A 72 8.09 -11.38 -3.65
N SER A 73 9.17 -11.85 -3.04
CA SER A 73 10.19 -12.65 -3.72
C SER A 73 10.63 -13.80 -2.83
N SER A 74 10.93 -14.94 -3.45
CA SER A 74 11.55 -16.08 -2.78
C SER A 74 12.64 -16.65 -3.68
N THR A 75 13.79 -16.92 -3.09
CA THR A 75 14.88 -17.66 -3.71
C THR A 75 15.11 -19.01 -3.04
N ALA A 76 14.33 -19.32 -1.99
CA ALA A 76 14.43 -20.55 -1.25
C ALA A 76 13.76 -21.70 -2.04
N PRO A 77 14.50 -22.78 -2.35
CA PRO A 77 13.94 -23.92 -3.08
C PRO A 77 12.73 -24.52 -2.34
N GLY A 78 11.70 -24.88 -3.09
CA GLY A 78 10.49 -25.50 -2.53
C GLY A 78 9.59 -24.56 -1.74
N THR A 79 9.83 -23.24 -1.77
CA THR A 79 8.92 -22.27 -1.16
C THR A 79 7.75 -21.97 -2.08
N GLU A 80 6.54 -22.08 -1.56
CA GLU A 80 5.33 -21.60 -2.20
C GLU A 80 4.80 -20.37 -1.46
N LEU A 81 4.37 -19.38 -2.22
CA LEU A 81 3.79 -18.15 -1.70
C LEU A 81 2.43 -17.95 -2.36
N ALA A 82 1.38 -17.87 -1.56
CA ALA A 82 0.03 -17.63 -2.02
C ALA A 82 -0.40 -16.21 -1.63
N LEU A 83 -0.96 -15.47 -2.58
CA LEU A 83 -1.64 -14.21 -2.28
C LEU A 83 -3.04 -14.53 -1.74
N GLY A 84 -3.28 -14.15 -0.49
CA GLY A 84 -4.59 -14.27 0.14
C GLY A 84 -5.49 -13.06 -0.18
N LEU A 85 -5.97 -12.39 0.87
CA LEU A 85 -6.82 -11.21 0.73
C LEU A 85 -6.02 -9.99 0.29
N GLN A 86 -6.52 -9.29 -0.72
CA GLN A 86 -6.07 -7.96 -1.09
C GLN A 86 -7.21 -6.97 -0.85
N LEU A 87 -6.93 -5.93 -0.06
CA LEU A 87 -7.90 -4.88 0.27
C LEU A 87 -7.25 -3.52 0.05
N SER A 88 -8.01 -2.61 -0.56
CA SER A 88 -7.70 -1.20 -0.64
C SER A 88 -8.96 -0.44 -0.25
N THR A 89 -8.84 0.47 0.71
CA THR A 89 -9.98 1.23 1.24
C THR A 89 -9.80 2.71 0.98
N LEU A 90 -10.90 3.37 0.63
CA LEU A 90 -11.00 4.83 0.62
C LEU A 90 -11.54 5.27 1.98
N PRO A 91 -10.72 5.85 2.86
CA PRO A 91 -11.11 6.06 4.26
C PRO A 91 -12.26 7.05 4.40
N SER A 92 -12.30 8.12 3.60
CA SER A 92 -13.32 9.17 3.75
C SER A 92 -14.55 8.98 2.84
N LEU A 93 -15.69 9.52 3.30
CA LEU A 93 -16.90 9.61 2.46
C LEU A 93 -16.62 10.42 1.19
N GLN A 94 -15.83 11.49 1.29
CA GLN A 94 -15.48 12.32 0.15
C GLN A 94 -14.76 11.51 -0.93
N GLU A 95 -13.75 10.73 -0.57
CA GLU A 95 -13.01 9.88 -1.51
C GLU A 95 -13.89 8.78 -2.12
N ARG A 96 -14.80 8.20 -1.32
CA ARG A 96 -15.78 7.23 -1.83
C ARG A 96 -16.71 7.87 -2.86
N CYS A 97 -17.26 9.06 -2.55
CA CYS A 97 -18.09 9.83 -3.47
C CYS A 97 -17.33 10.19 -4.74
N LEU A 98 -16.09 10.70 -4.62
CA LEU A 98 -15.24 11.02 -5.76
C LEU A 98 -15.00 9.78 -6.63
N ASN A 99 -14.65 8.65 -6.03
CA ASN A 99 -14.43 7.39 -6.75
C ASN A 99 -15.69 6.90 -7.48
N ILE A 100 -16.87 7.00 -6.87
CA ILE A 100 -18.12 6.64 -7.53
C ILE A 100 -18.40 7.58 -8.70
N LEU A 101 -18.24 8.89 -8.51
CA LEU A 101 -18.45 9.89 -9.55
C LEU A 101 -17.50 9.67 -10.73
N THR A 102 -16.21 9.41 -10.50
CA THR A 102 -15.26 9.17 -11.60
C THR A 102 -15.60 7.92 -12.41
N HIS A 103 -16.09 6.85 -11.77
CA HIS A 103 -16.51 5.63 -12.47
C HIS A 103 -17.88 5.78 -13.16
N SER A 104 -18.72 6.73 -12.73
CA SER A 104 -20.04 6.96 -13.30
C SER A 104 -20.00 7.92 -14.50
N LEU A 105 -18.92 8.69 -14.68
CA LEU A 105 -18.75 9.62 -15.79
C LEU A 105 -18.10 8.90 -16.97
N ALA A 106 -18.74 8.95 -18.15
CA ALA A 106 -18.20 8.33 -19.37
C ALA A 106 -16.88 8.97 -19.85
N HIS A 107 -16.71 10.28 -19.62
CA HIS A 107 -15.54 11.04 -20.03
C HIS A 107 -15.15 12.07 -18.96
N LYS A 108 -13.84 12.30 -18.76
CA LYS A 108 -13.32 13.29 -17.80
C LYS A 108 -13.78 14.72 -18.08
N ASP A 109 -14.06 15.06 -19.34
CA ASP A 109 -14.50 16.40 -19.75
C ASP A 109 -15.91 16.73 -19.24
N LEU A 110 -16.72 15.71 -18.91
CA LEU A 110 -18.06 15.91 -18.34
C LEU A 110 -18.00 16.55 -16.94
N VAL A 111 -16.86 16.48 -16.25
CA VAL A 111 -16.65 17.09 -14.93
C VAL A 111 -16.86 18.61 -14.98
N ASP A 112 -16.56 19.27 -16.10
CA ASP A 112 -16.68 20.72 -16.22
C ASP A 112 -18.13 21.21 -16.18
N PHE A 113 -19.07 20.36 -16.59
CA PHE A 113 -20.50 20.65 -16.64
C PHE A 113 -21.22 20.33 -15.31
N LEU A 114 -20.54 19.70 -14.35
CA LEU A 114 -21.13 19.43 -13.04
C LEU A 114 -21.25 20.74 -12.24
N PRO A 115 -22.35 20.95 -11.49
CA PRO A 115 -22.55 22.10 -10.62
C PRO A 115 -21.72 21.96 -9.32
N LEU A 116 -20.41 21.78 -9.48
CA LEU A 116 -19.45 21.58 -8.39
C LEU A 116 -18.49 22.77 -8.27
N PRO A 117 -18.07 23.13 -7.05
CA PRO A 117 -16.97 24.06 -6.82
C PRO A 117 -15.73 23.71 -7.64
N THR A 118 -15.00 24.72 -8.12
CA THR A 118 -13.81 24.55 -8.97
C THR A 118 -12.75 23.63 -8.34
N ALA A 119 -12.55 23.73 -7.02
CA ALA A 119 -11.64 22.86 -6.29
C ALA A 119 -12.03 21.37 -6.38
N LEU A 120 -13.33 21.05 -6.35
CA LEU A 120 -13.81 19.66 -6.47
C LEU A 120 -13.71 19.15 -7.91
N ARG A 121 -13.97 20.01 -8.90
CA ARG A 121 -13.77 19.66 -10.32
C ARG A 121 -12.30 19.34 -10.61
N TRP A 122 -11.38 20.15 -10.10
CA TRP A 122 -9.94 19.89 -10.21
C TRP A 122 -9.56 18.56 -9.54
N LYS A 123 -10.04 18.29 -8.31
CA LYS A 123 -9.81 17.01 -7.63
C LYS A 123 -10.34 15.81 -8.42
N LEU A 124 -11.53 15.92 -9.03
CA LEU A 124 -12.13 14.85 -9.85
C LEU A 124 -11.30 14.54 -11.11
N LYS A 125 -10.79 15.55 -11.80
CA LYS A 125 -9.98 15.35 -13.02
C LYS A 125 -8.66 14.63 -12.74
N ASN A 126 -8.05 14.91 -11.59
CA ASN A 126 -6.77 14.36 -11.15
C ASN A 126 -6.92 13.16 -10.18
N TRP A 127 -8.13 12.61 -10.05
CA TRP A 127 -8.39 11.49 -9.15
C TRP A 127 -7.73 10.20 -9.67
N LYS A 128 -6.83 9.61 -8.87
CA LYS A 128 -6.09 8.36 -9.15
C LYS A 128 -5.20 8.40 -10.42
N GLU A 129 -4.54 9.52 -10.68
CA GLU A 129 -3.31 9.57 -11.49
C GLU A 129 -2.03 9.50 -10.63
N THR A 130 -2.18 9.10 -9.36
CA THR A 130 -1.14 8.81 -8.37
C THR A 130 -1.39 7.44 -7.78
#